data_AF-A0A967SFL7-F1
#
_entry.id   AF-A0A967SFL7-F1
#
_cell.length_a   1.000
_cell.length_b   1.000
_cell.length_c   1.000
_cell.angle_alpha   90.00
_cell.angle_beta   90.00
_cell.angle_gamma   90.00
#
_symmetry.space_group_name_H-M   'P 1'
#
loop_
_entity.id
_entity.type
_entity.pdbx_description
1 polymer ?
#
loop_
_entity_poly.entity_id
_entity_poly.type
_entity_poly.pdbx_seq_one_letter_code
_entity_poly.pdbx_strand_id
1 'polypeptide(L)' 'AYVTFDRHREDDMRPWVFRTDDYGRSWSDVTGDLPPLGYAHVVREDPKNPDLIYVGTELGIFASWTRGGRWL' A
#
# COMPACT_ATOMS: atom_id res chain seq x y z
N ALA A 1 -0.38 3.16 10.89
CA ALA A 1 0.15 4.14 9.91
C ALA A 1 0.73 3.41 8.72
N TYR A 2 0.74 4.04 7.55
CA TYR A 2 1.15 3.40 6.30
C TYR A 2 2.14 4.28 5.53
N VAL A 3 2.99 3.62 4.75
CA VAL A 3 3.89 4.25 3.79
C VAL A 3 3.91 3.47 2.49
N THR A 4 4.19 4.18 1.40
CA THR A 4 4.46 3.60 0.09
C THR A 4 5.78 4.14 -0.42
N PHE A 5 6.47 3.35 -1.23
CA PHE A 5 7.73 3.74 -1.87
C PHE A 5 7.56 3.72 -3.38
N ASP A 6 8.04 4.78 -4.00
CA ASP A 6 8.21 4.85 -5.44
C ASP A 6 9.67 4.55 -5.78
N ARG A 7 9.88 3.51 -6.57
CA ARG A 7 11.20 3.05 -7.03
C ARG A 7 11.28 2.93 -8.56
N HIS A 8 10.38 3.58 -9.29
CA HIS A 8 10.33 3.45 -10.75
C HIS A 8 11.58 3.99 -11.44
N ARG A 9 12.31 4.91 -10.80
CA ARG A 9 13.56 5.48 -11.34
C ARG A 9 14.75 4.56 -11.18
N GLU A 10 14.60 3.50 -10.41
CA GLU A 10 15.55 2.42 -10.21
C GLU A 10 15.16 1.15 -10.99
N ASP A 11 14.34 1.30 -12.04
CA ASP A 11 13.77 0.21 -12.84
C ASP A 11 12.94 -0.81 -12.04
N ASP A 12 12.40 -0.40 -10.88
CA ASP A 12 11.51 -1.21 -10.05
C ASP A 12 10.06 -0.69 -10.10
N MET A 13 9.27 -1.29 -10.99
CA MET A 13 7.87 -0.94 -11.23
C MET A 13 6.89 -1.59 -10.24
N ARG A 14 7.37 -2.33 -9.25
CA ARG A 14 6.50 -2.99 -8.27
C ARG A 14 5.87 -1.98 -7.32
N PRO A 15 4.60 -2.15 -6.93
CA PRO A 15 4.05 -1.42 -5.81
C PRO A 15 4.71 -1.88 -4.50
N TRP A 16 4.84 -0.96 -3.56
CA TRP A 16 5.43 -1.21 -2.25
C TRP A 16 4.55 -0.57 -1.19
N VAL A 17 3.85 -1.36 -0.38
CA VAL A 17 2.98 -0.83 0.68
C VAL A 17 3.34 -1.47 2.01
N PHE A 18 3.64 -0.63 3.00
CA PHE A 18 4.04 -1.09 4.34
C PHE A 18 3.15 -0.49 5.42
N ARG A 19 2.92 -1.27 6.48
CA ARG A 19 2.16 -0.87 7.66
C ARG A 19 3.04 -0.94 8.91
N THR A 20 2.87 0.05 9.79
CA THR A 20 3.37 -0.01 11.16
C THR A 20 2.23 0.14 12.16
N ASP A 21 2.32 -0.64 13.23
CA ASP A 21 1.42 -0.63 14.37
C ASP A 21 2.15 -0.18 15.66
N ASP A 22 3.42 0.21 15.57
CA ASP A 22 4.31 0.45 16.73
C ASP A 22 5.09 1.77 16.66
N TYR A 23 4.48 2.79 16.04
CA TYR A 23 5.05 4.12 15.81
C TYR A 23 6.30 4.11 14.91
N GLY A 24 6.37 3.16 13.97
CA GLY A 24 7.44 3.09 12.96
C GLY A 24 8.70 2.36 13.44
N ARG A 25 8.66 1.68 14.59
CA ARG A 25 9.78 0.85 15.07
C ARG A 25 9.94 -0.42 14.24
N SER A 26 8.84 -0.98 13.75
CA SER A 26 8.82 -2.09 12.80
C SER A 26 7.76 -1.87 11.71
N TRP A 27 7.98 -2.52 10.58
CA TRP A 27 7.14 -2.42 9.39
C TRP A 27 6.84 -3.80 8.82
N SER A 28 5.57 -4.03 8.53
CA SER A 28 5.07 -5.21 7.84
C SER A 28 4.79 -4.86 6.40
N ASP A 29 5.29 -5.69 5.47
CA ASP A 29 4.91 -5.61 4.06
C ASP A 29 3.44 -6.05 3.92
N VAL A 30 2.61 -5.17 3.38
CA VAL A 30 1.19 -5.41 3.10
C VAL A 30 0.86 -5.21 1.62
N THR A 31 1.86 -5.26 0.74
CA THR A 31 1.71 -5.19 -0.72
C THR A 31 0.79 -6.29 -1.22
N GLY A 32 0.96 -7.52 -0.72
CA GLY A 32 -0.02 -8.59 -0.92
C GLY A 32 -0.20 -9.01 -2.37
N ASP A 33 -1.46 -9.04 -2.81
CA ASP A 33 -1.90 -9.46 -4.15
C ASP A 33 -2.13 -8.30 -5.13
N LEU A 34 -1.58 -7.09 -4.85
CA LEU A 34 -1.55 -6.02 -5.85
C LEU A 34 -0.89 -6.49 -7.15
N PRO A 35 -1.28 -5.94 -8.31
CA PRO A 35 -0.60 -6.22 -9.56
C PRO A 35 0.92 -6.02 -9.44
N PRO A 36 1.74 -6.91 -10.00
CA PRO A 36 3.20 -6.85 -9.83
C PRO A 36 3.85 -5.68 -10.57
N LEU A 37 3.10 -4.94 -11.37
CA LEU A 37 3.52 -3.74 -12.09
C LEU A 37 2.55 -2.60 -11.76
N GLY A 38 3.05 -1.38 -11.76
CA GLY A 38 2.32 -0.18 -11.38
C GLY A 38 2.69 0.22 -9.95
N TYR A 39 3.74 1.02 -9.83
CA TYR A 39 4.23 1.47 -8.53
C TYR A 39 3.16 2.32 -7.83
N ALA A 40 3.21 2.33 -6.49
CA ALA A 40 2.21 2.98 -5.67
C ALA A 40 2.63 4.42 -5.33
N HIS A 41 1.78 5.39 -5.67
CA HIS A 41 2.00 6.81 -5.41
C HIS A 41 1.54 7.22 -4.01
N VAL A 42 0.46 6.59 -3.53
CA VAL A 42 -0.21 7.02 -2.31
C VAL A 42 -0.89 5.85 -1.61
N VAL A 43 -0.85 5.85 -0.29
CA VAL A 43 -1.67 4.98 0.58
C VAL A 43 -2.38 5.83 1.62
N ARG A 44 -3.68 5.58 1.83
CA ARG A 44 -4.52 6.32 2.79
C ARG A 44 -5.47 5.39 3.54
N GLU A 45 -5.61 5.66 4.83
CA GLU A 45 -6.62 5.02 5.69
C GLU A 45 -7.95 5.76 5.54
N ASP A 46 -9.07 5.03 5.56
CA ASP A 46 -10.38 5.65 5.68
C ASP A 46 -10.55 6.29 7.08
N PRO A 47 -11.05 7.53 7.17
CA PRO A 47 -11.15 8.24 8.45
C PRO A 47 -12.26 7.72 9.37
N LYS A 48 -13.17 6.88 8.88
CA LYS A 48 -14.31 6.32 9.63
C LYS A 48 -14.19 4.82 9.86
N ASN A 49 -13.54 4.10 8.95
CA ASN A 49 -13.33 2.66 9.05
C ASN A 49 -11.82 2.33 9.05
N PRO A 50 -11.23 2.03 10.22
CA PRO A 50 -9.79 1.75 10.32
C PRO A 50 -9.34 0.46 9.62
N ASP A 51 -10.27 -0.41 9.22
CA ASP A 51 -9.94 -1.63 8.48
C ASP A 51 -9.89 -1.39 6.96
N LEU A 52 -10.46 -0.27 6.49
CA LEU A 52 -10.49 0.12 5.09
C LEU A 52 -9.34 1.05 4.74
N ILE A 53 -8.53 0.64 3.78
CA ILE A 53 -7.46 1.44 3.21
C ILE A 53 -7.52 1.46 1.68
N TYR A 54 -6.94 2.50 1.10
CA TYR A 54 -6.84 2.70 -0.34
C TYR A 54 -5.39 2.87 -0.76
N VAL A 55 -5.01 2.30 -1.90
CA VAL A 55 -3.74 2.56 -2.57
C VAL A 55 -4.00 3.04 -3.99
N GLY A 56 -3.38 4.16 -4.36
CA GLY A 56 -3.37 4.65 -5.73
C GLY A 56 -2.06 4.27 -6.41
N THR A 57 -2.14 3.49 -7.48
CA THR A 57 -1.01 3.11 -8.33
C THR A 57 -1.19 3.68 -9.73
N GLU A 58 -0.18 3.51 -10.59
CA GLU A 58 -0.30 3.87 -12.02
C GLU A 58 -1.43 3.14 -12.75
N LEU A 59 -1.83 1.95 -12.27
CA LEU A 59 -2.81 1.10 -12.95
C LEU A 59 -4.22 1.24 -12.39
N GLY A 60 -4.41 2.01 -11.32
CA GLY A 60 -5.71 2.23 -10.72
C GLY A 60 -5.68 2.50 -9.23
N ILE A 61 -6.87 2.53 -8.64
CA ILE A 61 -7.05 2.62 -7.19
C ILE A 61 -7.55 1.27 -6.71
N PHE A 62 -6.90 0.73 -5.69
CA PHE A 62 -7.28 -0.53 -5.05
C PHE A 62 -7.71 -0.26 -3.61
N ALA A 63 -8.63 -1.07 -3.11
CA ALA A 63 -9.12 -0.99 -1.73
C ALA A 63 -8.87 -2.29 -0.98
N SER A 64 -8.62 -2.19 0.33
CA SER A 64 -8.47 -3.36 1.20
C SER A 64 -9.26 -3.16 2.49
N TRP A 65 -10.06 -4.17 2.85
CA TRP A 65 -10.75 -4.27 4.14
C TRP A 65 -9.98 -5.11 5.16
N THR A 66 -8.78 -5.58 4.80
CA THR A 66 -7.90 -6.37 5.67
C THR A 66 -6.65 -5.58 6.07
N ARG A 67 -6.70 -4.24 5.97
CA ARG A 67 -5.57 -3.36 6.28
C ARG A 67 -4.33 -3.69 5.43
N GLY A 68 -4.58 -4.05 4.17
CA GLY A 68 -3.61 -4.48 3.17
C GLY A 68 -3.54 -6.01 3.01
N GLY A 69 -2.59 -6.49 2.22
CA GLY A 69 -2.35 -7.92 1.96
C GLY A 69 -3.34 -8.58 0.99
N ARG A 70 -4.59 -8.09 0.93
CA ARG A 70 -5.62 -8.48 -0.03
C ARG A 70 -6.33 -7.25 -0.57
N TRP A 71 -6.38 -7.12 -1.88
CA TRP A 71 -6.82 -5.90 -2.58
C TRP A 71 -7.91 -6.22 -3.61
N LEU A 72 -8.88 -5.30 -3.71
CA LEU A 72 -9.93 -5.27 -4.73
C LEU A 72 -9.67 -4.14 -5.71
#